data_AF-A0A0F2J7Z1-F1
#
_entry.id   AF-A0A0F2J7Z1-F1
#
_cell.length_a   1.000
_cell.length_b   1.000
_cell.length_c   1.000
_cell.angle_alpha   90.00
_cell.angle_beta   90.00
_cell.angle_gamma   90.00
#
_symmetry.space_group_name_H-M   'P 1'
#
loop_
_entity.id
_entity.type
_entity.pdbx_description
1 polymer ?
#
loop_
_entity_poly.entity_id
_entity_poly.type
_entity_poly.pdbx_seq_one_letter_code
_entity_poly.pdbx_strand_id
1 'polypeptide(L)'
;MKSKEAWQKYLENHLQFPFEAEIVDDPGPLKVGDIIKVTAIEGVFDLYGIVVKARMGRKQYSFPICLLEPVEKESKNYQLVDEYNFWFCNQ
;
A
#
# COMPACT_ATOMS: atom_id res chain seq x y z
N MET A 1 1.62 -18.31 -5.74
CA MET A 1 2.21 -18.11 -4.40
C MET A 1 3.56 -17.38 -4.46
N LYS A 2 4.59 -17.90 -5.17
CA LYS A 2 5.95 -17.32 -5.19
C LYS A 2 6.06 -15.84 -5.64
N SER A 3 5.18 -15.36 -6.51
CA SER A 3 5.29 -14.01 -7.07
C SER A 3 4.88 -12.89 -6.09
N LYS A 4 3.83 -13.11 -5.28
CA LYS A 4 3.37 -12.10 -4.30
C LYS A 4 4.38 -11.92 -3.15
N GLU A 5 4.98 -13.01 -2.69
CA GLU A 5 6.06 -13.00 -1.68
C GLU A 5 7.33 -12.30 -2.20
N ALA A 6 7.67 -12.49 -3.48
CA ALA A 6 8.79 -11.79 -4.11
C ALA A 6 8.53 -10.27 -4.18
N TRP A 7 7.31 -9.87 -4.55
CA TRP A 7 6.89 -8.47 -4.50
C TRP A 7 6.93 -7.89 -3.10
N GLN A 8 6.45 -8.62 -2.09
CA GLN A 8 6.53 -8.19 -0.70
C GLN A 8 7.97 -7.88 -0.31
N LYS A 9 8.88 -8.83 -0.53
CA LYS A 9 10.30 -8.65 -0.21
C LYS A 9 10.92 -7.50 -1.00
N TYR A 10 10.55 -7.33 -2.27
CA TYR A 10 11.03 -6.22 -3.08
C TYR A 10 10.58 -4.88 -2.50
N LEU A 11 9.27 -4.71 -2.24
CA LEU A 11 8.72 -3.47 -1.71
C LEU A 11 9.22 -3.17 -0.29
N GLU A 12 9.38 -4.18 0.58
CA GLU A 12 9.96 -4.01 1.93
C GLU A 12 11.35 -3.39 1.90
N ASN A 13 12.16 -3.67 0.88
CA ASN A 13 13.52 -3.16 0.75
C ASN A 13 13.62 -1.81 0.03
N HIS A 14 12.58 -1.38 -0.69
CA HIS A 14 12.65 -0.22 -1.59
C HIS A 14 11.68 0.90 -1.23
N LEU A 15 10.55 0.60 -0.57
CA LEU A 15 9.65 1.63 -0.06
C LEU A 15 10.31 2.39 1.08
N GLN A 16 10.21 3.71 1.03
CA GLN A 16 10.67 4.59 2.08
C GLN A 16 9.54 4.82 3.08
N PHE A 17 9.64 4.18 4.24
CA PHE A 17 8.68 4.38 5.33
C PHE A 17 9.17 5.46 6.33
N PRO A 18 8.23 6.21 6.95
CA PRO A 18 6.82 6.27 6.62
C PRO A 18 6.55 7.19 5.41
N PHE A 19 5.44 6.97 4.71
CA PHE A 19 4.97 7.86 3.64
C PHE A 19 3.46 8.09 3.71
N GLU A 20 2.99 9.17 3.09
CA GLU A 20 1.56 9.48 3.00
C GLU A 20 0.95 8.94 1.72
N ALA A 21 -0.24 8.39 1.84
CA ALA A 21 -1.02 7.88 0.71
C ALA A 21 -2.50 8.23 0.88
N GLU A 22 -3.15 8.54 -0.23
CA GLU A 22 -4.59 8.74 -0.35
C GLU A 22 -5.29 7.39 -0.51
N ILE A 23 -6.43 7.20 0.15
CA ILE A 23 -7.29 6.06 -0.08
C ILE A 23 -8.09 6.30 -1.37
N VAL A 24 -7.89 5.46 -2.38
CA VAL A 24 -8.54 5.62 -3.70
C VAL A 24 -9.70 4.65 -3.92
N ASP A 25 -9.81 3.57 -3.14
CA ASP A 25 -10.90 2.60 -3.24
C ASP A 25 -11.15 1.85 -1.91
N ASP A 26 -12.31 1.17 -1.78
CA ASP A 26 -12.86 0.42 -0.63
C ASP A 26 -12.22 0.78 0.75
N PRO A 27 -12.59 1.92 1.34
CA PRO A 27 -11.90 2.47 2.50
C PRO A 27 -12.23 1.76 3.82
N GLY A 28 -13.13 0.76 3.80
CA GLY A 28 -13.71 0.17 4.99
C GLY A 28 -14.33 1.25 5.91
N PRO A 29 -13.81 1.46 7.14
CA PRO A 29 -14.37 2.45 8.08
C PRO A 29 -13.94 3.90 7.80
N LEU A 30 -13.05 4.15 6.85
CA LEU A 30 -12.57 5.48 6.46
C LEU A 30 -13.31 6.00 5.23
N LYS A 31 -12.82 7.07 4.59
CA LYS A 31 -13.37 7.59 3.34
C LYS A 31 -12.33 7.56 2.22
N VAL A 32 -12.81 7.38 0.99
CA VAL A 32 -12.02 7.70 -0.21
C VAL A 32 -11.62 9.17 -0.14
N GLY A 33 -10.36 9.47 -0.45
CA GLY A 33 -9.75 10.79 -0.32
C GLY A 33 -9.12 11.08 1.04
N ASP A 34 -9.31 10.23 2.06
CA ASP A 34 -8.58 10.38 3.32
C ASP A 34 -7.08 10.08 3.10
N ILE A 35 -6.21 10.95 3.62
CA ILE A 35 -4.76 10.75 3.61
C ILE A 35 -4.35 10.01 4.88
N ILE A 36 -3.69 8.87 4.70
CA ILE A 36 -3.18 8.02 5.78
C ILE A 36 -1.66 7.91 5.71
N LYS A 37 -1.03 7.71 6.88
CA LYS A 37 0.42 7.49 6.97
C LYS A 37 0.73 6.00 6.96
N VAL A 38 1.30 5.52 5.86
CA VAL A 38 1.79 4.14 5.73
C VAL A 38 3.12 4.00 6.50
N THR A 39 3.23 2.97 7.32
CA THR A 39 4.34 2.82 8.29
C THR A 39 5.16 1.55 8.13
N ALA A 40 4.58 0.49 7.58
CA ALA A 40 5.27 -0.77 7.29
C ALA A 40 4.40 -1.66 6.39
N ILE A 41 5.00 -2.66 5.76
CA ILE A 41 4.26 -3.81 5.22
C ILE A 41 3.86 -4.73 6.38
N GLU A 42 2.63 -5.25 6.31
CA GLU A 42 2.10 -6.23 7.26
C GLU A 42 2.31 -7.66 6.77
N GLY A 43 2.12 -7.90 5.48
CA GLY A 43 2.31 -9.21 4.85
C GLY A 43 1.52 -9.35 3.54
N VAL A 44 1.50 -10.58 3.02
CA VAL A 44 0.70 -10.96 1.85
C VAL A 44 -0.51 -11.77 2.30
N PHE A 45 -1.68 -11.41 1.76
CA PHE A 45 -2.94 -12.08 1.99
C PHE A 45 -3.53 -12.51 0.65
N ASP A 46 -4.12 -13.71 0.59
CA ASP A 46 -4.51 -14.34 -0.68
C ASP A 46 -5.45 -13.47 -1.53
N LEU A 47 -6.48 -12.91 -0.90
CA LEU A 47 -7.51 -12.08 -1.55
C LEU A 47 -7.09 -10.62 -1.74
N TYR A 48 -6.26 -10.10 -0.82
CA TYR A 48 -5.96 -8.66 -0.74
C TYR A 48 -4.59 -8.28 -1.31
N GLY A 49 -3.74 -9.26 -1.64
CA GLY A 49 -2.36 -8.99 -2.04
C GLY A 49 -1.53 -8.50 -0.87
N ILE A 50 -0.66 -7.51 -1.10
CA ILE A 50 0.20 -6.93 -0.06
C ILE A 50 -0.63 -5.98 0.79
N VAL A 51 -0.64 -6.21 2.09
CA VAL A 51 -1.31 -5.37 3.08
C VAL A 51 -0.27 -4.58 3.86
N VAL A 52 -0.54 -3.31 4.12
CA VAL A 52 0.31 -2.37 4.84
C VAL A 52 -0.33 -1.90 6.13
N LYS A 53 0.51 -1.60 7.13
CA LYS A 53 0.11 -0.92 8.37
C LYS A 53 0.09 0.58 8.12
N ALA A 54 -1.06 1.19 8.33
CA ALA A 54 -1.24 2.63 8.23
C ALA A 54 -1.75 3.26 9.53
N ARG A 55 -1.59 4.57 9.66
CA ARG A 55 -2.08 5.35 10.79
C ARG A 55 -2.85 6.57 10.30
N MET A 56 -3.95 6.86 10.99
CA MET A 56 -4.68 8.13 10.89
C MET A 56 -4.95 8.63 12.31
N GLY A 57 -4.32 9.74 12.68
CA GLY A 57 -4.28 10.19 14.07
C GLY A 57 -3.66 9.14 15.00
N ARG A 58 -4.39 8.74 16.06
CA ARG A 58 -3.95 7.73 17.03
C ARG A 58 -4.36 6.29 16.68
N LYS A 59 -5.16 6.10 15.62
CA LYS A 59 -5.67 4.80 15.21
C LYS A 59 -4.75 4.16 14.17
N GLN A 60 -4.59 2.85 14.28
CA GLN A 60 -3.85 2.03 13.31
C GLN A 60 -4.84 1.20 12.49
N TYR A 61 -4.52 1.02 11.21
CA TYR A 61 -5.33 0.30 10.23
C TYR A 61 -4.42 -0.61 9.40
N SER A 62 -5.05 -1.58 8.75
CA SER A 62 -4.43 -2.46 7.77
C SER A 62 -5.13 -2.22 6.44
N PHE A 63 -4.38 -1.88 5.40
CA PHE A 63 -4.92 -1.58 4.08
C PHE A 63 -4.22 -2.43 3.01
N PRO A 64 -4.96 -3.04 2.07
CA PRO A 64 -4.36 -3.51 0.84
C PRO A 64 -3.68 -2.33 0.13
N ILE A 65 -2.42 -2.49 -0.28
CA ILE A 65 -1.65 -1.41 -0.90
C ILE A 65 -2.25 -0.97 -2.23
N CYS A 66 -3.01 -1.86 -2.90
CA CYS A 66 -3.72 -1.57 -4.15
C CYS A 66 -4.92 -0.63 -4.01
N LEU A 67 -5.34 -0.32 -2.78
CA LEU A 67 -6.37 0.67 -2.51
C LEU A 67 -5.79 2.05 -2.17
N LEU A 68 -4.47 2.21 -2.27
CA LEU A 68 -3.75 3.41 -1.88
C LEU A 68 -2.95 4.00 -3.05
N GLU A 69 -2.92 5.33 -3.13
CA GLU A 69 -2.05 6.08 -4.04
C GLU A 69 -1.13 6.99 -3.20
N PRO A 70 0.21 6.87 -3.29
CA PRO A 70 1.11 7.78 -2.59
C PRO A 70 0.86 9.25 -3.00
N VAL A 71 0.83 10.17 -2.04
CA VAL A 71 0.51 11.59 -2.30
C VAL A 71 1.60 12.26 -3.16
N GLU A 72 2.86 11.93 -2.89
CA GLU A 72 4.02 12.48 -3.61
C GLU A 72 4.24 11.76 -4.94
N LYS A 73 3.61 12.26 -6.02
CA LYS A 73 3.57 11.59 -7.34
C LYS A 73 4.93 11.41 -8.01
N GLU A 74 5.89 12.28 -7.72
CA GLU A 74 7.26 12.19 -8.25
C GLU A 74 8.18 11.31 -7.38
N SER A 75 7.66 10.74 -6.28
CA SER A 75 8.46 9.92 -5.37
C SER A 75 8.71 8.52 -5.92
N LYS A 76 9.82 7.92 -5.47
CA LYS A 76 10.09 6.50 -5.72
C LYS A 76 8.98 5.59 -5.18
N ASN A 77 8.35 5.97 -4.07
CA ASN A 77 7.24 5.21 -3.51
C ASN A 77 6.03 5.18 -4.45
N TYR A 78 5.73 6.30 -5.12
CA TYR A 78 4.65 6.35 -6.11
C TYR A 78 4.89 5.32 -7.21
N GLN A 79 6.08 5.34 -7.83
CA GLN A 79 6.45 4.41 -8.89
C GLN A 79 6.37 2.95 -8.43
N LEU A 80 6.91 2.63 -7.24
CA LEU A 80 6.90 1.27 -6.70
C LEU A 80 5.48 0.76 -6.39
N VAL A 81 4.61 1.61 -5.85
CA VAL A 81 3.22 1.25 -5.56
C VAL A 81 2.43 1.09 -6.87
N ASP A 82 2.61 2.00 -7.83
CA ASP A 82 1.95 1.94 -9.13
C ASP A 82 2.34 0.69 -9.93
N GLU A 83 3.64 0.35 -9.99
CA GLU A 83 4.14 -0.87 -10.63
C GLU A 83 3.55 -2.14 -10.02
N TYR A 84 3.49 -2.20 -8.68
CA TYR A 84 2.85 -3.31 -7.99
C TYR A 84 1.36 -3.39 -8.31
N ASN A 85 0.64 -2.25 -8.28
CA ASN A 85 -0.79 -2.20 -8.56
C ASN A 85 -1.09 -2.65 -10.00
N PHE A 86 -0.31 -2.17 -10.96
CA PHE A 86 -0.40 -2.60 -12.36
C PHE A 86 -0.19 -4.11 -12.49
N TRP A 87 0.86 -4.67 -11.87
CA TRP A 87 1.07 -6.12 -11.87
C TRP A 87 -0.08 -6.87 -11.19
N PHE A 88 -0.55 -6.36 -10.04
CA PHE A 88 -1.57 -7.02 -9.23
C PHE A 88 -2.92 -7.12 -9.96
N CYS A 89 -3.29 -6.10 -10.74
CA CYS A 89 -4.51 -6.06 -11.53
C CYS A 89 -4.47 -6.91 -12.82
N ASN A 90 -3.28 -7.32 -13.28
CA ASN A 90 -3.11 -8.05 -14.55
C ASN A 90 -2.66 -9.52 -14.37
N GLN A 91 -2.66 -10.04 -13.15
CA GLN A 91 -2.24 -11.41 -12.84
C GLN A 91 -3.37 -12.43 -12.89
#